data_AF-A0A520I688-F1
#
_entry.id   AF-A0A520I688-F1
#
_cell.length_a   1.000
_cell.length_b   1.000
_cell.length_c   1.000
_cell.angle_alpha   90.00
_cell.angle_beta   90.00
_cell.angle_gamma   90.00
#
_symmetry.space_group_name_H-M   'P 1'
#
loop_
_entity.id
_entity.type
_entity.pdbx_description
1 polymer ?
#
loop_
_entity_poly.entity_id
_entity_poly.type
_entity_poly.pdbx_seq_one_letter_code
_entity_poly.pdbx_strand_id
1 'polypeptide(L)'
;MRLGRADEFRGGAVAFLTRSILTAAGLACLVAGQGAAAQTVLDRVDPSKVEPSAPPIVPRAAGPRVDLPNSEAARVATLDRAVMVGAITIVGLERLHASDFADLIIAHVGRTLAPADLARLADLVAERARARGYVFAQATIPPQAVTAGVLRISIDEGRIDELRIRGADNRAVRAALAPLIGSGPVTIDALERRLLIAGDVDGMWLRRSQYVRDGARGVLVVDDTLS
;
A
#
# COMPACT_ATOMS: atom_id res chain seq x y z
N MET A 1 56.87 -35.96 -26.89
CA MET A 1 58.25 -35.90 -26.38
C MET A 1 58.31 -34.81 -25.31
N ARG A 2 58.62 -35.20 -24.06
CA ARG A 2 58.86 -34.39 -22.83
C ARG A 2 57.64 -33.66 -22.22
N LEU A 3 57.13 -34.11 -21.06
CA LEU A 3 57.59 -33.91 -19.64
C LEU A 3 57.52 -32.43 -19.22
N GLY A 4 57.04 -32.02 -18.04
CA GLY A 4 56.60 -32.68 -16.80
C GLY A 4 55.94 -31.60 -15.91
N ARG A 5 54.86 -31.91 -15.17
CA ARG A 5 54.82 -32.23 -13.74
C ARG A 5 55.68 -31.33 -12.83
N ALA A 6 55.03 -30.59 -11.94
CA ALA A 6 55.54 -30.23 -10.61
C ALA A 6 54.35 -30.00 -9.66
N ASP A 7 53.97 -31.08 -8.97
CA ASP A 7 53.33 -31.05 -7.66
C ASP A 7 54.44 -30.92 -6.61
N GLU A 8 54.34 -29.97 -5.67
CA GLU A 8 55.08 -29.99 -4.40
C GLU A 8 54.29 -29.12 -3.39
N PHE A 9 53.53 -29.69 -2.45
CA PHE A 9 53.87 -30.27 -1.13
C PHE A 9 54.10 -29.26 0.02
N ARG A 10 53.50 -29.66 1.17
CA ARG A 10 53.75 -29.26 2.58
C ARG A 10 53.17 -27.90 3.02
N GLY A 11 52.43 -27.78 4.11
CA GLY A 11 52.27 -28.64 5.29
C GLY A 11 52.65 -27.85 6.54
N GLY A 12 51.78 -27.80 7.55
CA GLY A 12 52.13 -27.22 8.84
C GLY A 12 50.94 -26.86 9.73
N ALA A 13 50.38 -27.86 10.41
CA ALA A 13 49.53 -27.68 11.59
C ALA A 13 50.19 -28.43 12.76
N VAL A 14 50.58 -27.73 13.83
CA VAL A 14 50.86 -28.25 15.19
C VAL A 14 50.83 -27.02 16.13
N ALA A 15 49.78 -26.79 16.91
CA ALA A 15 49.46 -27.35 18.24
C ALA A 15 50.31 -26.83 19.41
N PHE A 16 49.59 -26.20 20.35
CA PHE A 16 49.72 -26.27 21.82
C PHE A 16 51.10 -26.06 22.48
N LEU A 17 51.24 -24.93 23.19
CA LEU A 17 52.08 -24.79 24.38
C LEU A 17 51.27 -23.97 25.42
N THR A 18 50.61 -24.55 26.43
CA THR A 18 51.08 -25.08 27.74
C THR A 18 51.57 -24.01 28.74
N ARG A 19 51.07 -24.17 29.98
CA ARG A 19 51.57 -23.75 31.32
C ARG A 19 50.75 -22.62 31.98
N SER A 20 49.95 -22.91 33.02
CA SER A 20 50.33 -23.24 34.42
C SER A 20 50.89 -22.03 35.16
N ILE A 21 50.63 -21.71 36.44
CA ILE A 21 49.68 -22.07 37.52
C ILE A 21 50.31 -21.39 38.78
N LEU A 22 49.49 -20.84 39.70
CA LEU A 22 49.80 -20.56 41.14
C LEU A 22 50.88 -19.46 41.47
N THR A 23 50.91 -18.67 42.56
CA THR A 23 50.21 -18.57 43.87
C THR A 23 50.57 -17.28 44.65
N ALA A 24 49.69 -16.86 45.58
CA ALA A 24 49.94 -16.36 46.97
C ALA A 24 50.70 -15.02 47.22
N ALA A 25 50.52 -14.23 48.30
CA ALA A 25 49.55 -14.07 49.39
C ALA A 25 50.04 -12.92 50.31
N GLY A 26 49.16 -12.27 51.10
CA GLY A 26 49.50 -11.87 52.49
C GLY A 26 49.01 -10.51 53.04
N LEU A 27 48.39 -10.59 54.24
CA LEU A 27 48.25 -9.60 55.34
C LEU A 27 47.05 -8.62 55.34
N ALA A 28 46.39 -8.25 56.46
CA ALA A 28 45.73 -8.90 57.63
C ALA A 28 45.08 -7.75 58.47
N CYS A 29 44.16 -8.09 59.40
CA CYS A 29 43.52 -7.27 60.49
C CYS A 29 42.30 -6.39 60.10
N LEU A 30 41.21 -6.23 60.90
CA LEU A 30 40.78 -6.72 62.22
C LEU A 30 39.25 -6.42 62.41
N VAL A 31 38.54 -7.36 63.07
CA VAL A 31 37.48 -7.18 64.10
C VAL A 31 36.01 -6.75 63.78
N ALA A 32 35.14 -7.53 64.46
CA ALA A 32 33.79 -7.27 65.02
C ALA A 32 32.54 -7.57 64.18
N GLY A 33 31.70 -8.46 64.72
CA GLY A 33 30.28 -8.12 64.87
C GLY A 33 29.25 -9.16 64.44
N GLN A 34 28.82 -9.97 65.42
CA GLN A 34 27.44 -10.41 65.67
C GLN A 34 26.76 -11.42 64.72
N GLY A 35 26.11 -12.40 65.35
CA GLY A 35 25.49 -13.53 64.67
C GLY A 35 24.12 -13.23 64.07
N ALA A 36 23.71 -14.10 63.17
CA ALA A 36 22.33 -14.52 62.98
C ALA A 36 22.34 -15.76 62.09
N ALA A 37 21.82 -16.88 62.60
CA ALA A 37 21.37 -17.96 61.75
C ALA A 37 20.21 -17.42 60.90
N ALA A 38 20.46 -17.15 59.63
CA ALA A 38 19.41 -16.84 58.67
C ALA A 38 19.59 -17.78 57.49
N GLN A 39 18.63 -18.71 57.39
CA GLN A 39 18.58 -19.75 56.38
C GLN A 39 18.62 -19.13 54.99
N THR A 40 19.52 -19.64 54.15
CA THR A 40 19.53 -19.38 52.71
C THR A 40 18.24 -19.93 52.13
N VAL A 41 17.21 -19.08 52.04
CA VAL A 41 16.07 -19.31 51.17
C VAL A 41 16.61 -19.12 49.75
N LEU A 42 16.90 -20.24 49.07
CA LEU A 42 16.91 -20.25 47.62
C LEU A 42 15.54 -19.74 47.18
N ASP A 43 15.51 -18.55 46.60
CA ASP A 43 14.37 -18.05 45.85
C ASP A 43 14.11 -19.03 44.71
N ARG A 44 13.10 -19.87 44.91
CA ARG A 44 12.57 -20.80 43.92
C ARG A 44 11.90 -19.92 42.88
N VAL A 45 12.61 -19.60 41.80
CA VAL A 45 12.02 -19.00 40.61
C VAL A 45 10.91 -19.94 40.14
N ASP A 46 9.66 -19.51 40.31
CA ASP A 46 8.48 -20.16 39.76
C ASP A 46 8.51 -20.02 38.23
N PRO A 47 8.69 -21.10 37.45
CA PRO A 47 8.70 -21.02 35.99
C PRO A 47 7.31 -20.69 35.41
N SER A 48 6.27 -20.61 36.24
CA SER A 48 4.89 -20.32 35.84
C SER A 48 4.60 -18.84 35.56
N LYS A 49 5.61 -17.95 35.65
CA LYS A 49 5.48 -16.50 35.36
C LYS A 49 6.24 -16.05 34.11
N VAL A 50 6.39 -16.92 33.11
CA VAL A 50 6.70 -16.44 31.77
C VAL A 50 5.40 -16.00 31.13
N GLU A 51 5.00 -14.76 31.37
CA GLU A 51 4.00 -14.12 30.50
C GLU A 51 4.58 -14.11 29.07
N PRO A 52 3.87 -14.66 28.08
CA PRO A 52 4.24 -14.49 26.70
C PRO A 52 4.19 -13.00 26.39
N SER A 53 5.36 -12.37 26.32
CA SER A 53 5.47 -11.00 25.84
C SER A 53 5.00 -11.01 24.39
N ALA A 54 3.74 -10.65 24.15
CA ALA A 54 3.23 -10.43 22.81
C ALA A 54 4.18 -9.42 22.14
N PRO A 55 4.66 -9.69 20.90
CA PRO A 55 5.46 -8.70 20.20
C PRO A 55 4.64 -7.41 20.13
N PRO A 56 5.26 -6.23 20.33
CA PRO A 56 4.56 -4.98 20.19
C PRO A 56 3.92 -4.99 18.80
N ILE A 57 2.60 -4.77 18.76
CA ILE A 57 1.90 -4.46 17.52
C ILE A 57 2.47 -3.12 17.10
N VAL A 58 3.54 -3.14 16.29
CA VAL A 58 3.97 -1.95 15.58
C VAL A 58 2.75 -1.52 14.77
N PRO A 59 2.21 -0.31 14.97
CA PRO A 59 1.21 0.20 14.06
C PRO A 59 1.86 0.13 12.69
N ARG A 60 1.34 -0.72 11.79
CA ARG A 60 1.75 -0.70 10.39
C ARG A 60 1.58 0.75 9.98
N ALA A 61 2.68 1.44 9.71
CA ALA A 61 2.65 2.84 9.30
C ALA A 61 1.55 2.95 8.24
N ALA A 62 0.57 3.82 8.48
CA ALA A 62 -0.53 3.98 7.55
C ALA A 62 0.09 4.19 6.17
N GLY A 63 -0.19 3.26 5.25
CA GLY A 63 0.34 3.35 3.89
C GLY A 63 0.01 4.71 3.29
N PRO A 64 0.77 5.15 2.27
CA PRO A 64 0.56 6.45 1.65
C PRO A 64 -0.92 6.58 1.22
N ARG A 65 -1.63 7.53 1.82
CA ARG A 65 -3.06 7.78 1.52
C ARG A 65 -3.14 8.76 0.36
N VAL A 66 -3.87 8.38 -0.69
CA VAL A 66 -4.23 9.29 -1.77
C VAL A 66 -5.63 9.83 -1.50
N ASP A 67 -5.72 11.14 -1.33
CA ASP A 67 -7.02 11.83 -1.28
C ASP A 67 -7.65 11.75 -2.67
N LEU A 68 -8.77 11.02 -2.77
CA LEU A 68 -9.56 10.92 -3.99
C LEU A 68 -10.45 12.17 -4.11
N PRO A 69 -10.66 12.70 -5.33
CA PRO A 69 -11.54 13.83 -5.51
C PRO A 69 -12.97 13.39 -5.14
N ASN A 70 -13.65 14.24 -4.35
CA ASN A 70 -15.07 14.02 -4.04
C ASN A 70 -15.85 13.86 -5.35
N SER A 71 -16.69 12.82 -5.41
CA SER A 71 -17.56 12.45 -6.54
C SER A 71 -18.57 13.53 -6.96
N GLU A 72 -18.51 14.75 -6.40
CA GLU A 72 -19.34 15.89 -6.77
C GLU A 72 -19.17 16.31 -8.22
N ALA A 73 -17.93 16.32 -8.73
CA ALA A 73 -17.68 16.64 -10.14
C ALA A 73 -18.24 15.59 -11.11
N ALA A 74 -18.46 14.34 -10.65
CA ALA A 74 -19.05 13.27 -11.46
C ALA A 74 -20.58 13.32 -11.53
N ARG A 75 -21.24 14.18 -10.74
CA ARG A 75 -22.71 14.35 -10.76
C ARG A 75 -23.21 15.12 -11.98
N VAL A 76 -22.32 15.76 -12.74
CA VAL A 76 -22.66 16.63 -13.87
C VAL A 76 -22.96 15.78 -15.10
N ALA A 77 -24.19 15.23 -15.15
CA ALA A 77 -24.99 14.94 -16.35
C ALA A 77 -26.09 13.88 -16.12
N THR A 78 -26.73 13.83 -14.96
CA THR A 78 -27.84 12.87 -14.81
C THR A 78 -29.05 13.38 -15.58
N LEU A 79 -29.76 12.47 -16.26
CA LEU A 79 -31.01 12.81 -16.96
C LEU A 79 -31.99 13.44 -15.97
N ASP A 80 -32.60 14.57 -16.34
CA ASP A 80 -33.47 15.36 -15.45
C ASP A 80 -34.88 14.78 -15.27
N ARG A 81 -35.14 13.62 -15.87
CA ARG A 81 -36.45 12.96 -15.85
C ARG A 81 -36.31 11.47 -15.55
N ALA A 82 -37.39 10.87 -15.07
CA ALA A 82 -37.44 9.43 -14.90
C ALA A 82 -37.33 8.69 -16.24
N VAL A 83 -36.66 7.54 -16.23
CA VAL A 83 -36.37 6.74 -17.42
C VAL A 83 -36.75 5.29 -17.17
N MET A 84 -37.54 4.72 -18.08
CA MET A 84 -37.77 3.28 -18.10
C MET A 84 -36.58 2.58 -18.75
N VAL A 85 -35.86 1.79 -17.96
CA VAL A 85 -34.63 1.09 -18.38
C VAL A 85 -34.99 -0.29 -18.92
N GLY A 86 -34.89 -0.47 -20.24
CA GLY A 86 -35.03 -1.76 -20.92
C GLY A 86 -33.72 -2.53 -21.05
N ALA A 87 -32.59 -1.83 -21.20
CA ALA A 87 -31.26 -2.42 -21.23
C ALA A 87 -30.22 -1.45 -20.68
N ILE A 88 -29.09 -1.96 -20.18
CA ILE A 88 -27.97 -1.16 -19.70
C ILE A 88 -26.71 -1.57 -20.46
N THR A 89 -26.00 -0.58 -21.00
CA THR A 89 -24.71 -0.77 -21.67
C THR A 89 -23.64 0.03 -20.95
N ILE A 90 -22.57 -0.65 -20.52
CA ILE A 90 -21.40 0.01 -19.91
C ILE A 90 -20.34 0.20 -21.00
N VAL A 91 -19.86 1.43 -21.17
CA VAL A 91 -18.83 1.81 -22.15
C VAL A 91 -17.63 2.42 -21.45
N GLY A 92 -16.44 2.38 -22.06
CA GLY A 92 -15.19 2.89 -21.46
C GLY A 92 -14.44 1.85 -20.60
N LEU A 93 -14.83 0.58 -20.72
CA LEU A 93 -14.10 -0.53 -20.12
C LEU A 93 -12.78 -0.77 -20.87
N GLU A 94 -11.67 -0.78 -20.13
CA GLU A 94 -10.31 -1.03 -20.65
C GLU A 94 -9.74 -2.33 -20.10
N ARG A 95 -9.86 -2.58 -18.80
CA ARG A 95 -9.40 -3.81 -18.13
C ARG A 95 -10.54 -4.60 -17.50
N LEU A 96 -11.63 -3.94 -17.11
CA LEU A 96 -12.83 -4.59 -16.60
C LEU A 96 -13.71 -5.10 -17.74
N HIS A 97 -14.63 -6.00 -17.42
CA HIS A 97 -15.59 -6.55 -18.38
C HIS A 97 -17.03 -6.25 -17.94
N ALA A 98 -17.96 -6.19 -18.90
CA ALA A 98 -19.37 -5.95 -18.59
C ALA A 98 -19.97 -7.01 -17.63
N SER A 99 -19.45 -8.24 -17.67
CA SER A 99 -19.81 -9.33 -16.75
C SER A 99 -19.51 -9.01 -15.28
N ASP A 100 -18.54 -8.13 -14.99
CA ASP A 100 -18.18 -7.73 -13.63
C ASP A 100 -19.29 -6.92 -12.92
N PHE A 101 -20.28 -6.46 -13.70
CA PHE A 101 -21.41 -5.62 -13.29
C PHE A 101 -22.77 -6.28 -13.56
N ALA A 102 -22.81 -7.56 -13.94
CA ALA A 102 -24.03 -8.22 -14.41
C ALA A 102 -25.16 -8.18 -13.38
N ASP A 103 -24.85 -8.38 -12.10
CA ASP A 103 -25.81 -8.30 -11.00
C ASP A 103 -26.40 -6.89 -10.83
N LEU A 104 -25.58 -5.85 -10.94
CA LEU A 104 -26.04 -4.46 -10.93
C LEU A 104 -26.96 -4.17 -12.12
N ILE A 105 -26.62 -4.69 -13.30
CA ILE A 105 -27.45 -4.54 -14.51
C ILE A 105 -28.81 -5.22 -14.31
N ILE A 106 -28.81 -6.49 -13.91
CA ILE A 106 -30.02 -7.29 -13.70
C ILE A 106 -30.94 -6.64 -12.66
N ALA A 107 -30.38 -6.08 -11.60
CA ALA A 107 -31.17 -5.43 -10.54
C ALA A 107 -31.90 -4.15 -11.00
N HIS A 108 -31.51 -3.53 -12.10
CA HIS A 108 -32.05 -2.23 -12.54
C HIS A 108 -32.81 -2.29 -13.88
N VAL A 109 -32.60 -3.34 -14.69
CA VAL A 109 -33.37 -3.57 -15.92
C VAL A 109 -34.84 -3.82 -15.60
N GLY A 110 -35.74 -3.32 -16.45
CA GLY A 110 -37.19 -3.41 -16.32
C GLY A 110 -37.79 -2.42 -15.31
N ARG A 111 -37.00 -1.47 -14.80
CA ARG A 111 -37.44 -0.47 -13.81
C ARG A 111 -37.46 0.92 -14.39
N THR A 112 -38.34 1.75 -13.85
CA THR A 112 -38.30 3.20 -14.05
C THR A 112 -37.41 3.82 -12.98
N LEU A 113 -36.29 4.40 -13.38
CA LEU A 113 -35.34 5.05 -12.48
C LEU A 113 -35.54 6.56 -12.50
N ALA A 114 -35.69 7.16 -11.31
CA ALA A 114 -35.68 8.61 -11.17
C ALA A 114 -34.24 9.16 -11.29
N PRO A 115 -34.04 10.47 -11.48
CA PRO A 115 -32.70 11.06 -11.56
C PRO A 115 -31.80 10.69 -10.37
N ALA A 116 -32.33 10.66 -9.16
CA ALA A 116 -31.58 10.25 -7.98
C ALA A 116 -31.14 8.77 -8.01
N ASP A 117 -31.94 7.88 -8.60
CA ASP A 117 -31.60 6.46 -8.74
C ASP A 117 -30.58 6.23 -9.87
N LEU A 118 -30.66 7.02 -10.94
CA LEU A 118 -29.65 7.02 -12.01
C LEU A 118 -28.28 7.44 -11.47
N ALA A 119 -28.23 8.51 -10.67
CA ALA A 119 -27.00 8.93 -9.99
C ALA A 119 -26.46 7.82 -9.08
N ARG A 120 -27.34 7.19 -8.28
CA ARG A 120 -26.96 6.07 -7.41
C ARG A 120 -26.46 4.85 -8.19
N LEU A 121 -27.04 4.55 -9.35
CA LEU A 121 -26.57 3.47 -10.21
C LEU A 121 -25.17 3.75 -10.75
N ALA A 122 -24.88 4.99 -11.16
CA ALA A 122 -23.54 5.39 -11.56
C ALA A 122 -22.54 5.22 -10.40
N ASP A 123 -22.89 5.68 -9.19
CA ASP A 123 -22.06 5.51 -8.00
C ASP A 123 -21.79 4.03 -7.68
N LEU A 124 -22.80 3.16 -7.80
CA LEU A 124 -22.64 1.71 -7.60
C LEU A 124 -21.70 1.08 -8.62
N VAL A 125 -21.76 1.50 -9.89
CA VAL A 125 -20.83 1.04 -10.93
C VAL A 125 -19.40 1.50 -10.62
N ALA A 126 -19.21 2.77 -10.22
CA ALA A 126 -17.89 3.27 -9.82
C ALA A 126 -17.34 2.53 -8.59
N GLU A 127 -18.17 2.32 -7.58
CA GLU A 127 -17.80 1.57 -6.36
C GLU A 127 -17.41 0.13 -6.70
N ARG A 128 -18.13 -0.53 -7.61
CA ARG A 128 -17.78 -1.89 -8.06
C ARG A 128 -16.41 -1.94 -8.71
N ALA A 129 -16.05 -0.95 -9.52
CA ALA A 129 -14.73 -0.87 -10.13
C ALA A 129 -13.63 -0.59 -9.09
N ARG A 130 -13.89 0.30 -8.13
CA ARG A 130 -12.98 0.56 -6.99
C ARG A 130 -12.77 -0.69 -6.13
N ALA A 131 -13.84 -1.44 -5.85
CA ALA A 131 -13.77 -2.71 -5.13
C ALA A 131 -12.97 -3.80 -5.89
N ARG A 132 -12.87 -3.70 -7.22
CA ARG A 132 -11.99 -4.54 -8.04
C ARG A 132 -10.54 -4.03 -8.13
N GLY A 133 -10.20 -2.99 -7.39
CA GLY A 133 -8.84 -2.47 -7.25
C GLY A 133 -8.54 -1.23 -8.09
N TYR A 134 -9.47 -0.74 -8.91
CA TYR A 134 -9.28 0.46 -9.73
C TYR A 134 -9.61 1.72 -8.94
N VAL A 135 -8.64 2.22 -8.18
CA VAL A 135 -8.84 3.22 -7.12
C VAL A 135 -9.39 4.57 -7.62
N PHE A 136 -9.05 4.96 -8.86
CA PHE A 136 -9.49 6.22 -9.47
C PHE A 136 -10.74 6.05 -10.35
N ALA A 137 -11.41 4.89 -10.28
CA ALA A 137 -12.54 4.61 -11.15
C ALA A 137 -13.74 5.51 -10.83
N GLN A 138 -14.34 6.05 -11.89
CA GLN A 138 -15.53 6.88 -11.86
C GLN A 138 -16.51 6.41 -12.94
N ALA A 139 -17.79 6.59 -12.67
CA ALA A 139 -18.82 6.31 -13.65
C ALA A 139 -19.80 7.47 -13.73
N THR A 140 -20.30 7.73 -14.93
CA THR A 140 -21.21 8.82 -15.24
C THR A 140 -22.20 8.35 -16.28
N ILE A 141 -23.44 8.80 -16.18
CA ILE A 141 -24.44 8.62 -17.23
C ILE A 141 -24.39 9.89 -18.09
N PRO A 142 -23.91 9.84 -19.34
CA PRO A 142 -23.88 11.03 -20.18
C PRO A 142 -25.30 11.46 -20.59
N PRO A 143 -25.52 12.74 -20.95
CA PRO A 143 -26.80 13.18 -21.50
C PRO A 143 -27.09 12.39 -22.77
N GLN A 144 -28.24 11.72 -22.82
CA GLN A 144 -28.61 10.85 -23.93
C GLN A 144 -30.13 10.77 -24.07
N ALA A 145 -30.59 10.65 -25.31
CA ALA A 145 -31.97 10.24 -25.56
C ALA A 145 -32.08 8.74 -25.28
N VAL A 146 -32.87 8.37 -24.27
CA VAL A 146 -33.16 6.96 -23.99
C VAL A 146 -34.30 6.52 -24.91
N THR A 147 -33.93 6.23 -26.15
CA THR A 147 -34.83 5.66 -27.16
C THR A 147 -34.78 4.13 -27.00
N ALA A 148 -35.94 3.47 -26.99
CA ALA A 148 -36.07 2.02 -26.76
C ALA A 148 -35.59 1.51 -25.38
N GLY A 149 -35.41 2.40 -24.39
CA GLY A 149 -35.06 2.00 -23.02
C GLY A 149 -33.59 1.64 -22.80
N VAL A 150 -32.70 1.88 -23.76
CA VAL A 150 -31.26 1.58 -23.59
C VAL A 150 -30.57 2.71 -22.82
N LEU A 151 -30.07 2.40 -21.63
CA LEU A 151 -29.29 3.30 -20.78
C LEU A 151 -27.79 3.04 -20.95
N ARG A 152 -27.04 4.04 -21.44
CA ARG A 152 -25.58 3.98 -21.50
C ARG A 152 -24.95 4.56 -20.24
N ILE A 153 -24.07 3.80 -19.62
CA ILE A 153 -23.23 4.23 -18.49
C ILE A 153 -21.80 4.29 -19.01
N SER A 154 -21.15 5.45 -18.86
CA SER A 154 -19.72 5.59 -19.14
C SER A 154 -18.94 5.31 -17.87
N ILE A 155 -17.94 4.44 -17.95
CA ILE A 155 -16.96 4.23 -16.88
C ILE A 155 -15.60 4.70 -17.35
N ASP A 156 -14.89 5.37 -16.46
CA ASP A 156 -13.45 5.66 -16.56
C ASP A 156 -12.81 4.87 -15.42
N GLU A 157 -12.01 3.86 -15.74
CA GLU A 157 -11.32 3.03 -14.73
C GLU A 157 -10.21 3.80 -14.00
N GLY A 158 -9.87 5.00 -14.48
CA GLY A 158 -9.02 5.95 -13.80
C GLY A 158 -7.54 5.72 -14.08
N ARG A 159 -6.97 6.59 -14.93
CA ARG A 159 -5.55 6.60 -15.29
C ARG A 159 -4.85 7.83 -14.76
N ILE A 160 -3.52 7.77 -14.62
CA ILE A 160 -2.70 8.96 -14.34
C ILE A 160 -2.10 9.44 -15.66
N ASP A 161 -2.47 10.65 -16.06
CA ASP A 161 -1.99 11.36 -17.24
C ASP A 161 -0.79 12.27 -16.93
N GLU A 162 -0.78 12.83 -15.73
CA GLU A 162 0.19 13.84 -15.35
C GLU A 162 0.61 13.66 -13.88
N LEU A 163 1.89 13.86 -13.61
CA LEU A 163 2.44 13.94 -12.26
C LEU A 163 2.87 15.37 -11.97
N ARG A 164 2.25 15.99 -10.97
CA ARG A 164 2.61 17.31 -10.45
C ARG A 164 3.26 17.14 -9.08
N ILE A 165 4.55 17.44 -9.00
CA ILE A 165 5.29 17.47 -7.72
C ILE A 165 5.35 18.92 -7.27
N ARG A 166 4.86 19.22 -6.06
CA ARG A 166 4.97 20.55 -5.45
C ARG A 166 6.15 20.59 -4.50
N GLY A 167 6.95 21.65 -4.55
CA GLY A 167 8.10 21.87 -3.68
C GLY A 167 9.42 21.63 -4.40
N ALA A 168 10.27 20.73 -3.91
CA ALA A 168 11.65 20.55 -4.38
C ALA A 168 11.76 19.94 -5.79
N ASP A 169 10.70 19.29 -6.28
CA ASP A 169 10.67 18.50 -7.51
C ASP A 169 11.80 17.47 -7.56
N ASN A 170 11.85 16.60 -6.55
CA ASN A 170 12.88 15.57 -6.46
C ASN A 170 12.82 14.62 -7.67
N ARG A 171 13.89 14.61 -8.48
CA ARG A 171 14.04 13.76 -9.67
C ARG A 171 13.87 12.28 -9.36
N ALA A 172 14.29 11.84 -8.18
CA ALA A 172 14.23 10.44 -7.79
C ALA A 172 12.80 10.02 -7.42
N VAL A 173 12.01 10.89 -6.76
CA VAL A 173 10.56 10.71 -6.56
C VAL A 173 9.84 10.64 -7.91
N ARG A 174 10.15 11.56 -8.83
CA ARG A 174 9.61 11.54 -10.19
C ARG A 174 9.91 10.23 -10.92
N ALA A 175 11.15 9.73 -10.81
CA ALA A 175 11.53 8.46 -11.43
C ALA A 175 10.79 7.26 -10.82
N ALA A 176 10.55 7.26 -9.50
CA ALA A 176 9.80 6.21 -8.82
C ALA A 176 8.33 6.14 -9.31
N LEU A 177 7.69 7.30 -9.47
CA LEU A 177 6.28 7.42 -9.87
C LEU A 177 6.03 7.39 -11.38
N ALA A 178 7.05 7.67 -12.20
CA ALA A 178 6.93 7.77 -13.66
C ALA A 178 6.18 6.60 -14.31
N PRO A 179 6.32 5.33 -13.88
CA PRO A 179 5.62 4.23 -14.54
C PRO A 179 4.12 4.13 -14.25
N LEU A 180 3.57 4.96 -13.37
CA LEU A 180 2.12 5.13 -13.23
C LEU A 180 1.53 5.99 -14.36
N ILE A 181 2.36 6.79 -15.03
CA ILE A 181 1.92 7.75 -16.04
C ILE A 181 1.73 7.02 -17.37
N GLY A 182 0.51 7.07 -17.92
CA GLY A 182 0.20 6.47 -19.22
C GLY A 182 0.19 4.94 -19.26
N SER A 183 0.25 4.25 -18.13
CA SER A 183 0.23 2.77 -18.06
C SER A 183 -1.16 2.15 -18.23
N GLY A 184 -2.17 2.97 -18.53
CA GLY A 184 -3.59 2.60 -18.49
C GLY A 184 -4.20 2.79 -17.10
N PRO A 185 -5.32 2.11 -16.81
CA PRO A 185 -6.00 2.21 -15.52
C PRO A 185 -5.11 1.80 -14.35
N VAL A 186 -5.12 2.60 -13.29
CA VAL A 186 -4.23 2.44 -12.14
C VAL A 186 -4.94 1.65 -11.05
N THR A 187 -4.29 0.56 -10.63
CA THR A 187 -4.74 -0.24 -9.50
C THR A 187 -4.19 0.29 -8.19
N ILE A 188 -4.90 0.04 -7.10
CA ILE A 188 -4.47 0.39 -5.73
C ILE A 188 -3.10 -0.22 -5.41
N ASP A 189 -2.88 -1.50 -5.74
CA ASP A 189 -1.61 -2.18 -5.49
C ASP A 189 -0.44 -1.55 -6.25
N ALA A 190 -0.67 -1.15 -7.50
CA ALA A 190 0.35 -0.49 -8.31
C ALA A 190 0.67 0.90 -7.74
N LEU A 191 -0.35 1.65 -7.35
CA LEU A 191 -0.21 2.97 -6.75
C LEU A 191 0.56 2.90 -5.43
N GLU A 192 0.13 2.05 -4.49
CA GLU A 192 0.76 1.90 -3.18
C GLU A 192 2.24 1.50 -3.30
N ARG A 193 2.54 0.51 -4.14
CA ARG A 193 3.93 0.07 -4.39
C ARG A 193 4.80 1.24 -4.84
N ARG A 194 4.29 2.08 -5.73
CA ARG A 194 5.04 3.19 -6.31
C ARG A 194 5.23 4.33 -5.33
N LEU A 195 4.21 4.62 -4.51
CA LEU A 195 4.31 5.61 -3.45
C LEU A 195 5.27 5.18 -2.34
N LEU A 196 5.34 3.87 -2.01
CA LEU A 196 6.33 3.35 -1.07
C LEU A 196 7.76 3.55 -1.59
N ILE A 197 8.03 3.20 -2.85
CA ILE A 197 9.35 3.42 -3.46
C ILE A 197 9.71 4.90 -3.47
N ALA A 198 8.73 5.77 -3.78
CA ALA A 198 8.95 7.22 -3.75
C ALA A 198 9.29 7.72 -2.34
N GLY A 199 8.61 7.21 -1.31
CA GLY A 199 8.88 7.55 0.10
C GLY A 199 10.25 7.06 0.60
N ASP A 200 10.68 5.86 0.18
CA ASP A 200 12.02 5.33 0.53
C ASP A 200 13.15 6.16 -0.07
N VAL A 201 12.93 6.71 -1.27
CA VAL A 201 13.91 7.49 -2.02
C VAL A 201 14.11 8.88 -1.42
N ASP A 202 13.04 9.52 -0.97
CA ASP A 202 13.10 10.89 -0.44
C ASP A 202 13.51 10.92 1.05
N GLY A 203 13.53 9.75 1.72
CA GLY A 203 13.80 9.64 3.16
C GLY A 203 12.78 10.39 4.03
N MET A 204 11.78 11.01 3.41
CA MET A 204 10.75 11.84 4.00
C MET A 204 9.39 11.29 3.60
N TRP A 205 8.49 11.31 4.57
CA TRP A 205 7.16 10.76 4.49
C TRP A 205 6.39 11.56 3.44
N LEU A 206 5.92 10.91 2.38
CA LEU A 206 5.00 11.50 1.41
C LEU A 206 3.79 12.02 2.21
N ARG A 207 3.75 13.33 2.51
CA ARG A 207 2.82 13.87 3.51
C ARG A 207 1.40 13.84 3.00
N ARG A 208 1.24 14.18 1.73
CA ARG A 208 -0.04 14.24 1.05
C ARG A 208 0.15 13.91 -0.41
N SER A 209 -0.63 12.93 -0.87
CA SER A 209 -0.85 12.66 -2.27
C SER A 209 -2.32 12.89 -2.55
N GLN A 210 -2.62 13.55 -3.66
CA GLN A 210 -3.98 13.84 -4.08
C GLN A 210 -4.12 13.49 -5.54
N TYR A 211 -5.21 12.81 -5.89
CA TYR A 211 -5.61 12.67 -7.28
C TYR A 211 -6.61 13.77 -7.62
N VAL A 212 -6.37 14.50 -8.70
CA VAL A 212 -7.23 15.59 -9.17
C VAL A 212 -7.57 15.33 -10.62
N ARG A 213 -8.81 15.61 -11.00
CA ARG A 213 -9.23 15.57 -12.41
C ARG A 213 -9.18 16.98 -13.00
N ASP A 214 -8.36 17.16 -14.02
CA ASP A 214 -8.21 18.40 -14.77
C ASP A 214 -8.77 18.20 -16.20
N GLY A 215 -10.06 18.48 -16.34
CA GLY A 215 -10.83 18.13 -17.53
C GLY A 215 -10.92 16.61 -17.72
N ALA A 216 -10.38 16.12 -18.84
CA ALA A 216 -10.31 14.69 -19.12
C ALA A 216 -9.07 14.00 -18.51
N ARG A 217 -8.12 14.77 -17.95
CA ARG A 217 -6.84 14.25 -17.48
C ARG A 217 -6.86 13.92 -15.99
N GLY A 218 -6.33 12.76 -15.64
CA GLY A 218 -6.03 12.36 -14.27
C GLY A 218 -4.66 12.88 -13.83
N VAL A 219 -4.63 13.72 -12.80
CA VAL A 219 -3.39 14.34 -12.31
C VAL A 219 -3.10 13.82 -10.91
N LEU A 220 -1.96 13.15 -10.74
CA LEU A 220 -1.45 12.82 -9.42
C LEU A 220 -0.62 14.01 -8.92
N VAL A 221 -1.07 14.63 -7.83
CA VAL A 221 -0.38 15.71 -7.15
C VAL A 221 0.30 15.15 -5.90
N VAL A 222 1.60 15.40 -5.77
CA VAL A 222 2.40 14.97 -4.63
C VAL A 222 3.09 16.19 -4.04
N ASP A 223 2.93 16.39 -2.74
CA ASP A 223 3.62 17.48 -2.03
C ASP A 223 4.94 16.94 -1.45
N ASP A 224 6.06 17.49 -1.92
CA ASP A 224 7.45 17.20 -1.54
C ASP A 224 8.08 18.49 -1.00
N THR A 225 7.91 18.74 0.29
CA THR A 225 8.56 19.86 0.97
C THR A 225 9.83 19.39 1.64
N LEU A 226 10.99 19.82 1.11
CA LEU A 226 12.25 19.85 1.87
C LEU A 226 12.02 20.60 3.19
N SER A 227 12.34 19.96 4.33
CA SER A 227 12.47 20.67 5.61
C SER A 227 13.77 21.45 5.68
#